data_AF-A0A9D4ID11-F1
#
_entry.id   AF-A0A9D4ID11-F1
#
_cell.length_a   1.000
_cell.length_b   1.000
_cell.length_c   1.000
_cell.angle_alpha   90.00
_cell.angle_beta   90.00
_cell.angle_gamma   90.00
#
_symmetry.space_group_name_H-M   'P 1'
#
loop_
_entity.id
_entity.type
_entity.pdbx_description
1 polymer ?
#
loop_
_entity_poly.entity_id
_entity_poly.type
_entity_poly.pdbx_seq_one_letter_code
_entity_poly.pdbx_strand_id
1 'polypeptide(L)' 'MYKVVHNLVAVPTSILPVPSARHEMKFIPYHCKINAYQHSFFPRVIVPWNRLPYQVLQLDTEDSFKAALQPAVVV' A
#
# COMPACT_ATOMS: atom_id res chain seq x y z
N MET A 1 0.78 -2.28 3.05
CA MET A 1 1.24 -2.30 1.64
C MET A 1 2.75 -2.40 1.53
N TYR A 2 3.54 -1.60 2.27
CA TYR A 2 5.00 -1.72 2.29
C TYR A 2 5.51 -3.17 2.43
N LYS A 3 5.04 -3.88 3.48
CA LYS A 3 5.36 -5.29 3.72
C LYS A 3 4.95 -6.23 2.59
N VAL A 4 3.90 -5.91 1.85
CA VAL A 4 3.44 -6.71 0.71
C VAL A 4 4.41 -6.59 -0.45
N VAL A 5 4.84 -5.36 -0.78
CA VAL A 5 5.84 -5.12 -1.83
C VAL A 5 7.19 -5.76 -1.49
N HIS A 6 7.58 -5.72 -0.22
CA HIS A 6 8.86 -6.27 0.25
C HIS A 6 8.79 -7.76 0.64
N ASN A 7 7.69 -8.46 0.35
CA ASN A 7 7.47 -9.87 0.71
C ASN A 7 7.66 -10.20 2.20
N LEU A 8 7.43 -9.22 3.08
CA LEU A 8 7.49 -9.34 4.55
C LEU A 8 6.14 -9.79 5.15
N VAL A 9 5.36 -10.57 4.41
CA VAL A 9 4.06 -11.09 4.83
C VAL A 9 4.08 -12.61 4.82
N ALA A 10 3.53 -13.22 5.87
CA ALA A 10 3.46 -14.68 6.00
C ALA A 10 2.34 -15.32 5.15
N VAL A 11 1.53 -14.50 4.46
CA VAL A 11 0.42 -14.97 3.63
C VAL A 11 0.87 -15.16 2.18
N PRO A 12 0.29 -16.14 1.45
CA PRO A 12 0.58 -16.33 0.03
C PRO A 12 0.29 -15.06 -0.78
N THR A 13 1.19 -14.70 -1.70
CA THR A 13 1.02 -13.50 -2.54
C THR A 13 -0.15 -13.60 -3.52
N SER A 14 -0.67 -14.81 -3.78
CA SER A 14 -1.82 -15.05 -4.65
C SER A 14 -3.14 -14.45 -4.16
N ILE A 15 -3.26 -14.21 -2.84
CA ILE A 15 -4.45 -13.58 -2.24
C ILE A 15 -4.28 -12.07 -2.04
N LEU A 16 -3.13 -11.52 -2.46
CA LEU A 16 -2.81 -10.10 -2.29
C LEU A 16 -3.23 -9.29 -3.54
N PRO A 17 -3.42 -7.97 -3.38
CA PRO A 17 -3.70 -7.06 -4.48
C PRO A 17 -2.70 -7.22 -5.62
N VAL A 18 -3.23 -7.32 -6.84
CA VAL A 18 -2.42 -7.46 -8.04
C VAL A 18 -1.69 -6.13 -8.29
N PRO A 19 -0.36 -6.14 -8.43
CA PRO A 19 0.39 -4.95 -8.81
C PRO A 19 -0.01 -4.49 -10.21
N SER A 20 0.02 -3.19 -10.44
CA SER A 20 -0.29 -2.58 -11.72
C SER A 20 0.84 -2.86 -12.71
N ALA A 21 0.48 -3.37 -13.89
CA ALA A 21 1.43 -3.59 -14.99
C ALA A 21 2.12 -2.29 -15.47
N ARG A 22 1.58 -1.12 -15.12
CA ARG A 22 2.16 0.19 -15.47
C ARG A 22 3.12 0.74 -14.42
N HIS A 23 3.05 0.24 -13.19
CA HIS A 23 3.86 0.73 -12.07
C HIS A 23 3.91 -0.36 -10.99
N GLU A 24 5.05 -1.02 -10.86
CA GLU A 24 5.24 -2.21 -9.99
C GLU A 24 4.89 -1.95 -8.52
N MET A 25 5.06 -0.71 -8.07
CA MET A 25 4.73 -0.30 -6.70
C MET A 25 3.28 0.21 -6.52
N LYS A 26 2.43 0.18 -7.54
CA LYS A 26 1.00 0.53 -7.43
C LYS A 26 0.15 -0.72 -7.46
N PHE A 27 -0.95 -0.72 -6.75
CA PHE A 27 -1.91 -1.82 -6.75
C PHE A 27 -3.18 -1.44 -7.51
N ILE A 28 -3.78 -2.42 -8.19
CA ILE A 28 -5.09 -2.23 -8.82
C ILE A 28 -6.16 -2.27 -7.72
N PRO A 29 -6.99 -1.22 -7.56
CA PRO A 29 -8.09 -1.25 -6.61
C PRO A 29 -9.08 -2.36 -6.98
N TYR A 30 -9.41 -3.22 -6.01
CA TYR A 30 -10.50 -4.17 -6.19
C TYR A 30 -11.84 -3.45 -6.25
N HIS A 31 -12.58 -3.64 -7.33
CA HIS A 31 -13.97 -3.20 -7.43
C HIS A 31 -14.89 -4.33 -6.95
N CYS A 32 -15.57 -4.08 -5.84
CA CYS A 32 -16.64 -4.93 -5.34
C CYS A 32 -17.90 -4.07 -5.15
N LYS A 33 -19.09 -4.64 -5.34
CA LYS A 33 -20.37 -3.97 -5.05
C LYS A 33 -20.83 -4.11 -3.58
N ILE A 34 -20.13 -4.94 -2.80
CA ILE A 34 -20.48 -5.21 -1.40
C ILE A 34 -19.88 -4.11 -0.53
N ASN A 35 -20.73 -3.34 0.14
CA ASN A 35 -20.32 -2.24 1.04
C ASN A 35 -19.33 -2.71 2.11
N ALA A 36 -19.59 -3.87 2.73
CA ALA A 36 -18.69 -4.43 3.74
C ALA A 36 -17.26 -4.64 3.20
N TYR A 37 -17.14 -5.09 1.95
CA TYR A 37 -15.84 -5.23 1.30
C TYR A 37 -15.25 -3.85 0.96
N GLN A 38 -16.02 -2.96 0.32
CA GLN A 38 -15.55 -1.61 -0.05
C GLN A 38 -15.01 -0.80 1.13
N HIS A 39 -15.63 -0.94 2.30
CA HIS A 39 -15.24 -0.26 3.52
C HIS A 39 -14.26 -1.07 4.39
N SER A 40 -13.89 -2.28 3.97
CA SER A 40 -12.85 -3.05 4.64
C SER A 40 -11.47 -2.40 4.46
N PHE A 41 -10.52 -2.82 5.28
CA PHE A 41 -9.18 -2.24 5.32
C PHE A 41 -8.48 -2.29 3.96
N PHE A 42 -8.51 -3.45 3.28
CA PHE A 42 -7.70 -3.71 2.08
C PHE A 42 -7.97 -2.77 0.89
N PRO A 43 -9.22 -2.61 0.41
CA PRO A 43 -9.51 -1.69 -0.69
C PRO A 43 -9.29 -0.23 -0.28
N ARG A 44 -9.56 0.11 0.99
CA ARG A 44 -9.40 1.47 1.49
C ARG A 44 -7.93 1.92 1.53
N VAL A 45 -6.99 1.03 1.83
CA VAL A 45 -5.55 1.38 1.91
C VAL A 45 -4.83 1.39 0.57
N ILE A 46 -5.40 0.81 -0.50
CA ILE A 46 -4.83 0.88 -1.86
C ILE A 46 -4.78 2.33 -2.36
N VAL A 47 -5.85 3.10 -2.14
CA VAL A 47 -5.95 4.48 -2.61
C VAL A 47 -4.87 5.40 -2.04
N PRO A 48 -4.68 5.51 -0.70
CA PRO A 48 -3.62 6.33 -0.14
C PRO A 48 -2.23 5.81 -0.51
N TRP A 49 -2.04 4.48 -0.59
CA TRP A 49 -0.77 3.91 -1.05
C TRP A 49 -0.39 4.35 -2.46
N ASN A 50 -1.33 4.28 -3.41
CA ASN A 50 -1.09 4.69 -4.80
C ASN A 50 -0.83 6.19 -4.97
N ARG A 51 -1.13 7.00 -3.95
CA ARG A 51 -0.88 8.44 -3.90
C ARG A 51 0.47 8.80 -3.28
N LEU A 52 1.20 7.84 -2.70
CA LEU A 52 2.50 8.10 -2.10
C LEU A 52 3.52 8.52 -3.17
N PRO A 53 4.42 9.47 -2.86
CA PRO A 53 5.52 9.82 -3.75
C PRO A 53 6.43 8.61 -3.97
N TYR A 54 7.00 8.50 -5.18
CA TYR A 54 7.91 7.42 -5.53
C TYR A 54 9.11 7.31 -4.57
N GLN A 55 9.64 8.46 -4.13
CA GLN A 55 10.74 8.55 -3.16
C GLN A 55 10.40 7.84 -1.83
N VAL A 56 9.16 7.92 -1.37
CA VAL A 56 8.70 7.26 -0.14
C VAL A 56 8.54 5.76 -0.38
N LEU A 57 8.11 5.35 -1.57
CA LEU A 57 7.92 3.95 -1.93
C LEU A 57 9.25 3.18 -2.08
N GLN A 58 10.33 3.87 -2.44
CA GLN A 58 11.68 3.29 -2.60
C GLN A 58 12.47 3.16 -1.29
N LEU A 59 11.89 3.52 -0.14
CA LEU A 59 12.61 3.43 1.13
C LEU A 59 12.85 1.96 1.51
N ASP A 60 14.11 1.59 1.75
CA ASP A 60 14.51 0.20 1.98
C ASP A 60 14.19 -0.33 3.38
N THR A 61 13.81 0.55 4.31
CA THR A 61 13.50 0.16 5.69
C THR A 61 12.09 0.57 6.10
N GLU A 62 11.43 -0.30 6.86
CA GLU A 62 10.11 -0.02 7.43
C GLU A 62 10.14 1.24 8.32
N ASP A 63 11.23 1.47 9.04
CA ASP A 63 11.38 2.60 9.95
C ASP A 63 11.52 3.94 9.20
N SER A 64 12.32 3.99 8.13
CA SER A 64 12.41 5.18 7.28
C SER A 64 11.08 5.46 6.58
N PHE A 65 10.40 4.41 6.10
CA PHE A 65 9.06 4.52 5.51
C PHE A 65 8.05 5.11 6.51
N LYS A 66 8.02 4.61 7.74
CA LYS A 66 7.16 5.14 8.81
C LYS A 66 7.48 6.60 9.12
N ALA A 67 8.77 6.95 9.23
CA ALA A 67 9.19 8.33 9.47
C ALA A 67 8.75 9.28 8.35
N ALA A 68 8.83 8.85 7.08
CA ALA A 68 8.39 9.63 5.93
C ALA A 68 6.86 9.81 5.83
N LEU A 69 6.08 8.95 6.49
CA LEU A 69 4.62 9.05 6.54
C LEU A 69 4.11 9.89 7.71
N GLN A 70 4.94 10.17 8.71
CA GLN A 70 4.53 11.01 9.82
C GLN A 70 4.39 12.45 9.29
N PRO A 71 3.26 13.13 9.58
CA PRO A 71 3.19 14.57 9.31
C PRO A 71 4.31 15.23 10.10
N ALA A 72 5.09 16.09 9.44
CA ALA A 72 6.01 16.97 10.16
C ALA A 72 5.18 17.67 11.24
N VAL A 73 5.49 17.41 12.51
CA VAL A 73 4.89 18.12 13.63
C VAL A 73 5.34 19.56 13.45
N VAL A 74 4.48 20.38 12.83
CA VAL A 74 4.66 21.83 12.79
C VAL A 74 4.29 22.28 14.20
N VAL A 75 5.34 22.56 14.99
CA VAL A 75 5.26 23.19 16.31
C VAL A 75 4.74 24.61 16.18
#